data_AF-A0A565CB59-F1
#
_entry.id   AF-A0A565CB59-F1
#
_cell.length_a   1.000
_cell.length_b   1.000
_cell.length_c   1.000
_cell.angle_alpha   90.00
_cell.angle_beta   90.00
_cell.angle_gamma   90.00
#
_symmetry.space_group_name_H-M   'P 1'
#
loop_
_entity.id
_entity.type
_entity.pdbx_description
1 polymer ?
#
loop_
_entity_poly.entity_id
_entity_poly.type
_entity_poly.pdbx_seq_one_letter_code
_entity_poly.pdbx_strand_id
1 'polypeptide(L)'
;MSVSEIITLEKRLLEYGKNLLDPSSLEMLLQLVDKLFLCLSEVKQDPPISVTNALSPLKDALVAPRLFEHSDVHVKVSVAGCITQIMRITVPNAPYDDDEKMKEVLQLIVSSFEHLSDMCSSISYAKSIEILETVSKLNMSIVMLDLGCDALVIEMFQHFLKSLRDHHPMKIFLYMENIMTFVLEESDDVPPELLSPILHYVKKDNKVPQVSRRLAEQVLINCPRKLDTYLTEAVKSSGVSLDMYSNVVASICRIHEVVQLPVAEDNGNRQNPQDNEIKSRVKIWTQVKFLSL
;
A
#
# COMPACT_ATOMS: atom_id res chain seq x y z
N MET A 1 -26.85 -6.76 10.36
CA MET A 1 -27.68 -5.59 10.06
C MET A 1 -29.11 -6.06 9.86
N SER A 2 -30.09 -5.31 10.35
CA SER A 2 -31.51 -5.54 10.04
C SER A 2 -31.80 -5.15 8.58
N VAL A 3 -32.90 -5.66 8.01
CA VAL A 3 -33.33 -5.30 6.65
C VAL A 3 -33.55 -3.79 6.51
N SER A 4 -34.09 -3.14 7.55
CA SER A 4 -34.29 -1.69 7.57
C SER A 4 -32.98 -0.90 7.55
N GLU A 5 -31.96 -1.37 8.27
CA GLU A 5 -30.62 -0.77 8.26
C GLU A 5 -29.96 -0.88 6.88
N ILE A 6 -30.12 -2.02 6.22
CA ILE A 6 -29.59 -2.27 4.87
C ILE A 6 -30.21 -1.29 3.86
N ILE A 7 -31.54 -1.18 3.82
CA ILE A 7 -32.24 -0.25 2.92
C ILE A 7 -31.84 1.20 3.19
N THR A 8 -31.65 1.56 4.46
CA THR A 8 -31.24 2.92 4.85
C THR A 8 -29.81 3.22 4.37
N LEU A 9 -28.90 2.26 4.52
CA LEU A 9 -27.53 2.37 4.03
C LEU A 9 -27.49 2.50 2.50
N GLU A 10 -28.22 1.66 1.77
CA GLU A 10 -28.31 1.70 0.31
C GLU A 10 -28.73 3.08 -0.20
N LYS A 11 -29.80 3.65 0.39
CA LYS A 11 -30.28 4.99 0.03
C LYS A 11 -29.21 6.06 0.26
N ARG A 12 -28.52 6.01 1.40
CA ARG A 12 -27.43 6.94 1.71
C ARG A 12 -26.29 6.84 0.70
N LEU A 13 -25.85 5.63 0.36
CA LEU A 13 -24.77 5.41 -0.62
C LEU A 13 -25.13 5.95 -2.00
N LEU A 14 -26.37 5.69 -2.46
CA LEU A 14 -26.88 6.21 -3.73
C LEU A 14 -26.98 7.74 -3.74
N GLU A 15 -27.38 8.34 -2.61
CA GLU A 15 -27.45 9.80 -2.47
C GLU A 15 -26.06 10.45 -2.50
N TYR A 16 -25.08 9.88 -1.79
CA TYR A 16 -23.69 10.33 -1.87
C TYR A 16 -23.15 10.25 -3.30
N GLY A 17 -23.41 9.17 -4.02
CA GLY A 17 -22.99 9.00 -5.41
C GLY A 17 -23.51 10.10 -6.33
N LYS A 18 -24.77 10.50 -6.15
CA LYS A 18 -25.36 11.63 -6.91
C LYS A 18 -24.77 12.97 -6.51
N ASN A 19 -24.61 13.21 -5.21
CA ASN A 19 -24.15 14.50 -4.68
C ASN A 19 -22.67 14.77 -4.98
N LEU A 20 -21.86 13.72 -5.19
CA LEU A 20 -20.44 13.86 -5.57
C LEU A 20 -20.23 14.35 -7.01
N LEU A 21 -21.24 14.19 -7.88
CA LEU A 21 -21.13 14.59 -9.30
C LEU A 21 -21.08 16.11 -9.46
N ASP A 22 -21.77 16.87 -8.58
CA ASP A 22 -21.77 18.33 -8.65
C ASP A 22 -21.82 19.06 -7.29
N PRO A 23 -20.73 19.07 -6.52
CA PRO A 23 -20.62 19.88 -5.31
C PRO A 23 -20.58 21.38 -5.64
N SER A 24 -21.35 22.17 -4.90
CA SER A 24 -21.47 23.62 -5.12
C SER A 24 -20.25 24.44 -4.66
N SER A 25 -19.37 23.88 -3.81
CA SER A 25 -18.13 24.53 -3.33
C SER A 25 -17.10 23.50 -2.83
N LEU A 26 -15.85 23.95 -2.65
CA LEU A 26 -14.77 23.12 -2.07
C LEU A 26 -15.09 22.67 -0.63
N GLU A 27 -15.62 23.57 0.20
CA GLU A 27 -16.00 23.25 1.58
C GLU A 27 -17.10 22.19 1.63
N MET A 28 -18.12 22.34 0.78
CA MET A 28 -19.20 21.37 0.65
C MET A 28 -18.69 20.02 0.15
N LEU A 29 -17.74 20.02 -0.79
CA LEU A 29 -17.10 18.79 -1.26
C LEU A 29 -16.34 18.09 -0.13
N LEU A 30 -15.50 18.80 0.62
CA LEU A 30 -14.76 18.22 1.74
C LEU A 30 -15.71 17.62 2.79
N GLN A 31 -16.75 18.37 3.19
CA GLN A 31 -17.75 17.85 4.14
C GLN A 31 -18.48 16.60 3.60
N LEU A 32 -18.77 16.57 2.30
CA LEU A 32 -19.45 15.44 1.66
C LEU A 32 -18.56 14.20 1.64
N VAL A 33 -17.30 14.33 1.23
CA VAL A 33 -16.34 13.22 1.18
C VAL A 33 -16.00 12.73 2.58
N ASP A 34 -15.95 13.61 3.58
CA ASP A 34 -15.71 13.23 4.98
C ASP A 34 -16.85 12.39 5.56
N LYS A 35 -18.09 12.81 5.32
CA LYS A 35 -19.26 12.05 5.74
C LYS A 35 -19.38 10.73 4.98
N LEU A 36 -19.01 10.71 3.71
CA LEU A 36 -18.94 9.48 2.93
C LEU A 36 -17.88 8.53 3.50
N PHE A 37 -16.68 9.02 3.81
CA PHE A 37 -15.61 8.23 4.41
C PHE A 37 -16.06 7.55 5.70
N LEU A 38 -16.66 8.31 6.63
CA LEU A 38 -17.20 7.76 7.88
C LEU A 38 -18.33 6.75 7.63
N CYS A 39 -19.20 7.01 6.64
CA CYS A 39 -20.25 6.07 6.28
C CYS A 39 -19.66 4.75 5.73
N LEU A 40 -18.63 4.81 4.90
CA LEU A 40 -17.97 3.64 4.32
C LEU A 40 -17.19 2.87 5.39
N SER A 41 -16.54 3.55 6.33
CA SER A 41 -15.74 2.90 7.38
C SER A 41 -16.58 1.98 8.28
N GLU A 42 -17.88 2.25 8.44
CA GLU A 42 -18.85 1.41 9.16
C GLU A 42 -19.33 0.17 8.39
N VAL A 43 -19.19 0.15 7.05
CA VAL A 43 -19.67 -0.96 6.22
C VAL A 43 -18.72 -2.15 6.30
N LYS A 44 -19.20 -3.29 6.78
CA LYS A 44 -18.40 -4.51 6.87
C LYS A 44 -18.04 -5.03 5.47
N GLN A 45 -16.93 -5.79 5.42
CA GLN A 45 -16.53 -6.54 4.23
C GLN A 45 -17.60 -7.55 3.82
N ASP A 46 -17.70 -7.79 2.51
CA ASP A 46 -18.65 -8.73 1.89
C ASP A 46 -20.12 -8.44 2.29
N PRO A 47 -20.61 -7.19 2.06
CA PRO A 47 -21.97 -6.84 2.40
C PRO A 47 -22.96 -7.51 1.42
N PRO A 48 -24.27 -7.48 1.72
CA PRO A 48 -25.28 -7.98 0.79
C PRO A 48 -25.15 -7.36 -0.61
N ILE A 49 -25.45 -8.15 -1.65
CA ILE A 49 -25.33 -7.75 -3.07
C ILE A 49 -26.01 -6.41 -3.36
N SER A 50 -27.14 -6.13 -2.72
CA SER A 50 -27.86 -4.86 -2.88
C SER A 50 -27.05 -3.64 -2.40
N VAL A 51 -26.32 -3.77 -1.28
CA VAL A 51 -25.38 -2.74 -0.79
C VAL A 51 -24.20 -2.61 -1.73
N THR A 52 -23.64 -3.73 -2.22
CA THR A 52 -22.55 -3.73 -3.20
C THR A 52 -22.96 -2.99 -4.48
N ASN A 53 -24.18 -3.22 -4.97
CA ASN A 53 -24.72 -2.52 -6.14
C ASN A 53 -24.89 -1.01 -5.86
N ALA A 54 -25.29 -0.64 -4.64
CA ALA A 54 -25.42 0.77 -4.23
C ALA A 54 -24.07 1.51 -4.17
N LEU A 55 -22.94 0.81 -4.14
CA LEU A 55 -21.60 1.40 -4.23
C LEU A 55 -21.20 1.79 -5.66
N SER A 56 -21.86 1.26 -6.70
CA SER A 56 -21.44 1.49 -8.10
C SER A 56 -21.35 2.99 -8.46
N PRO A 57 -22.35 3.83 -8.16
CA PRO A 57 -22.27 5.25 -8.50
C PRO A 57 -21.14 5.97 -7.75
N LEU A 58 -20.77 5.51 -6.55
CA LEU A 58 -19.67 6.07 -5.78
C LEU A 58 -18.32 5.71 -6.40
N LYS A 59 -18.15 4.45 -6.84
CA LYS A 59 -16.93 4.00 -7.54
C LYS A 59 -16.67 4.89 -8.75
N ASP A 60 -17.69 5.10 -9.58
CA ASP A 60 -17.58 5.91 -10.79
C ASP A 60 -17.29 7.39 -10.48
N ALA A 61 -17.99 7.95 -9.48
CA ALA A 61 -17.80 9.35 -9.09
C ALA A 61 -16.39 9.61 -8.52
N LEU A 62 -15.88 8.74 -7.66
CA LEU A 62 -14.59 8.91 -6.98
C LEU A 62 -13.40 8.86 -7.93
N VAL A 63 -13.53 8.17 -9.07
CA VAL A 63 -12.48 8.08 -10.08
C VAL A 63 -12.65 9.06 -11.24
N ALA A 64 -13.71 9.89 -11.21
CA ALA A 64 -13.89 10.95 -12.18
C ALA A 64 -12.78 12.01 -12.02
N PRO A 65 -12.22 12.56 -13.12
CA PRO A 65 -11.07 13.49 -13.06
C PRO A 65 -11.27 14.68 -12.12
N ARG A 66 -12.51 15.17 -11.98
CA ARG A 66 -12.87 16.27 -11.08
C ARG A 66 -12.47 16.01 -9.62
N LEU A 67 -12.59 14.77 -9.14
CA LEU A 67 -12.22 14.39 -7.76
C LEU A 67 -10.83 13.76 -7.73
N PHE A 68 -10.55 12.90 -8.70
CA PHE A 68 -9.35 12.09 -8.75
C PHE A 68 -8.08 12.92 -9.01
N GLU A 69 -8.18 13.92 -9.88
CA GLU A 69 -7.07 14.81 -10.26
C GLU A 69 -7.16 16.19 -9.58
N HIS A 70 -7.95 16.30 -8.50
CA HIS A 70 -8.20 17.57 -7.83
C HIS A 70 -6.90 18.22 -7.31
N SER A 71 -6.77 19.54 -7.41
CA SER A 71 -5.54 20.25 -7.02
C SER A 71 -5.31 20.29 -5.51
N ASP A 72 -6.39 20.30 -4.73
CA ASP A 72 -6.35 20.30 -3.26
C ASP A 72 -5.94 18.94 -2.69
N VAL A 73 -4.89 18.93 -1.87
CA VAL A 73 -4.32 17.73 -1.23
C VAL A 73 -5.29 17.09 -0.25
N HIS A 74 -6.09 17.87 0.49
CA HIS A 74 -7.06 17.34 1.44
C HIS A 74 -8.21 16.62 0.72
N VAL A 75 -8.64 17.12 -0.44
CA VAL A 75 -9.61 16.42 -1.30
C VAL A 75 -9.01 15.09 -1.76
N LYS A 76 -7.78 15.09 -2.30
CA LYS A 76 -7.10 13.87 -2.76
C LYS A 76 -6.99 12.81 -1.66
N VAL A 77 -6.52 13.17 -0.48
CA VAL A 77 -6.42 12.24 0.68
C VAL A 77 -7.80 11.71 1.07
N SER A 78 -8.84 12.54 1.02
CA SER A 78 -10.20 12.12 1.38
C SER A 78 -10.82 11.18 0.34
N VAL A 79 -10.58 11.44 -0.95
CA VAL A 79 -10.95 10.55 -2.06
C VAL A 79 -10.21 9.22 -1.95
N ALA A 80 -8.89 9.25 -1.73
CA ALA A 80 -8.07 8.06 -1.49
C ALA A 80 -8.61 7.23 -0.31
N GLY A 81 -8.99 7.91 0.78
CA GLY A 81 -9.64 7.28 1.93
C GLY A 81 -10.93 6.57 1.56
N CYS A 82 -11.84 7.22 0.84
CA CYS A 82 -13.09 6.61 0.41
C CYS A 82 -12.85 5.40 -0.50
N ILE A 83 -11.95 5.51 -1.47
CA ILE A 83 -11.61 4.40 -2.38
C ILE A 83 -11.00 3.23 -1.60
N THR A 84 -10.12 3.50 -0.63
CA THR A 84 -9.52 2.48 0.24
C THR A 84 -10.58 1.74 1.06
N GLN A 85 -11.60 2.44 1.55
CA GLN A 85 -12.72 1.80 2.23
C GLN A 85 -13.60 0.98 1.28
N ILE A 86 -13.85 1.46 0.06
CA ILE A 86 -14.56 0.67 -0.97
C ILE A 86 -13.79 -0.62 -1.27
N MET A 87 -12.48 -0.54 -1.47
CA MET A 87 -11.62 -1.72 -1.65
C MET A 87 -11.80 -2.72 -0.52
N ARG A 88 -11.72 -2.26 0.73
CA ARG A 88 -11.95 -3.09 1.93
C ARG A 88 -13.32 -3.76 1.92
N ILE A 89 -14.37 -3.03 1.54
CA ILE A 89 -15.73 -3.56 1.50
C ILE A 89 -15.87 -4.64 0.42
N THR A 90 -15.24 -4.46 -0.74
CA THR A 90 -15.44 -5.32 -1.91
C THR A 90 -14.57 -6.57 -1.91
N VAL A 91 -13.50 -6.67 -1.11
CA VAL A 91 -12.65 -7.88 -1.01
C VAL A 91 -13.53 -9.14 -0.81
N PRO A 92 -13.36 -10.20 -1.63
CA PRO A 92 -12.26 -10.51 -2.55
C PRO A 92 -12.48 -10.06 -4.00
N ASN A 93 -13.41 -9.15 -4.26
CA ASN A 93 -13.66 -8.64 -5.60
C ASN A 93 -12.91 -7.33 -5.81
N ALA A 94 -12.27 -7.21 -6.97
CA ALA A 94 -11.63 -5.97 -7.38
C ALA A 94 -12.68 -4.84 -7.36
N PRO A 95 -12.32 -3.64 -6.85
CA PRO A 95 -13.22 -2.50 -6.90
C PRO A 95 -13.46 -2.02 -8.34
N TYR A 96 -12.46 -2.18 -9.21
CA TYR A 96 -12.40 -1.71 -10.60
C TYR A 96 -11.88 -2.84 -11.51
N ASP A 97 -12.42 -2.94 -12.72
CA ASP A 97 -12.11 -4.02 -13.68
C ASP A 97 -10.96 -3.69 -14.65
N ASP A 98 -10.37 -2.50 -14.58
CA ASP A 98 -9.27 -2.08 -15.45
C ASP A 98 -7.97 -2.00 -14.63
N ASP A 99 -6.94 -2.71 -15.08
CA ASP A 99 -5.65 -2.77 -14.38
C ASP A 99 -4.95 -1.41 -14.42
N GLU A 100 -5.01 -0.68 -15.54
CA GLU A 100 -4.42 0.67 -15.61
C GLU A 100 -5.15 1.63 -14.66
N LYS A 101 -6.48 1.49 -14.56
CA LYS A 101 -7.25 2.27 -13.59
C LYS A 101 -6.91 1.90 -12.15
N MET A 102 -6.65 0.61 -11.89
CA MET A 102 -6.21 0.14 -10.58
C MET A 102 -4.85 0.71 -10.21
N LYS A 103 -3.90 0.81 -11.16
CA LYS A 103 -2.60 1.44 -10.95
C LYS A 103 -2.72 2.91 -10.59
N GLU A 104 -3.55 3.66 -11.30
CA GLU A 104 -3.84 5.07 -10.97
C GLU A 104 -4.38 5.19 -9.53
N VAL A 105 -5.32 4.32 -9.16
CA VAL A 105 -5.91 4.31 -7.80
C VAL A 105 -4.86 4.02 -6.74
N LEU A 106 -3.98 3.03 -6.97
CA LEU A 106 -2.87 2.72 -6.07
C LEU A 106 -1.91 3.89 -5.96
N GLN A 107 -1.65 4.61 -7.05
CA GLN A 107 -0.83 5.82 -7.05
C GLN A 107 -1.44 6.92 -6.17
N LEU A 108 -2.75 7.14 -6.28
CA LEU A 108 -3.45 8.09 -5.40
C LEU A 108 -3.35 7.68 -3.93
N ILE A 109 -3.48 6.38 -3.62
CA ILE A 109 -3.33 5.85 -2.25
C ILE A 109 -1.91 6.09 -1.73
N VAL A 110 -0.88 5.77 -2.50
CA VAL A 110 0.52 5.97 -2.09
C VAL A 110 0.84 7.45 -1.89
N SER A 111 0.31 8.35 -2.73
CA SER A 111 0.49 9.79 -2.58
C SER A 111 -0.07 10.33 -1.25
N SER A 112 -1.05 9.66 -0.64
CA SER A 112 -1.58 10.05 0.67
C SER A 112 -0.56 9.89 1.80
N PHE A 113 0.53 9.13 1.58
CA PHE A 113 1.57 8.90 2.58
C PHE A 113 2.68 9.96 2.57
N GLU A 114 2.76 10.80 1.54
CA GLU A 114 3.85 11.77 1.34
C GLU A 114 4.01 12.74 2.52
N HIS A 115 2.90 13.18 3.10
CA HIS A 115 2.85 14.20 4.14
C HIS A 115 2.46 13.65 5.52
N LEU A 116 2.67 12.36 5.79
CA LEU A 116 2.36 11.74 7.09
C LEU A 116 3.12 12.34 8.29
N SER A 117 4.21 13.07 8.05
CA SER A 117 4.92 13.83 9.09
C SER A 117 4.21 15.12 9.49
N ASP A 118 3.34 15.65 8.63
CA ASP A 118 2.70 16.94 8.82
C ASP A 118 1.40 16.79 9.61
N MET A 119 1.49 17.10 10.91
CA MET A 119 0.34 17.11 11.82
C MET A 119 -0.52 18.36 11.69
N CYS A 120 -0.17 19.33 10.83
CA CYS A 120 -0.86 20.62 10.73
C CYS A 120 -2.30 20.50 10.20
N SER A 121 -2.65 19.42 9.50
CA SER A 121 -4.03 19.07 9.17
C SER A 121 -4.43 17.76 9.84
N SER A 122 -4.99 17.86 11.04
CA SER A 122 -5.38 16.69 11.85
C SER A 122 -6.33 15.73 11.11
N ILE A 123 -7.18 16.27 10.22
CA ILE A 123 -8.16 15.49 9.45
C ILE A 123 -7.47 14.66 8.36
N SER A 124 -6.61 15.26 7.54
CA SER A 124 -5.88 14.52 6.50
C SER A 124 -4.89 13.54 7.11
N TYR A 125 -4.25 13.91 8.22
CA TYR A 125 -3.41 12.99 8.96
C TYR A 125 -4.20 11.77 9.44
N ALA A 126 -5.34 11.96 10.12
CA ALA A 126 -6.17 10.86 10.62
C ALA A 126 -6.59 9.89 9.49
N LYS A 127 -7.06 10.41 8.36
CA LYS A 127 -7.42 9.59 7.20
C LYS A 127 -6.22 8.85 6.61
N SER A 128 -5.06 9.48 6.52
CA SER A 128 -3.85 8.84 6.00
C SER A 128 -3.40 7.67 6.89
N ILE A 129 -3.61 7.77 8.21
CA ILE A 129 -3.39 6.65 9.14
C ILE A 129 -4.40 5.52 8.91
N GLU A 130 -5.68 5.83 8.70
CA GLU A 130 -6.68 4.80 8.38
C GLU A 130 -6.43 4.13 7.02
N ILE A 131 -5.95 4.90 6.03
CA ILE A 131 -5.51 4.36 4.73
C ILE A 131 -4.34 3.40 4.96
N LEU A 132 -3.30 3.82 5.69
CA LEU A 132 -2.13 3.00 5.99
C LEU A 132 -2.51 1.70 6.72
N GLU A 133 -3.39 1.79 7.73
CA GLU A 133 -3.92 0.64 8.45
C GLU A 133 -4.63 -0.34 7.52
N THR A 134 -5.46 0.18 6.60
CA THR A 134 -6.22 -0.65 5.66
C THR A 134 -5.32 -1.29 4.61
N VAL A 135 -4.34 -0.54 4.07
CA VAL A 135 -3.33 -1.05 3.13
C VAL A 135 -2.53 -2.18 3.76
N SER A 136 -2.12 -2.02 5.02
CA SER A 136 -1.40 -3.05 5.78
C SER A 136 -2.26 -4.30 6.01
N LYS A 137 -3.50 -4.16 6.48
CA LYS A 137 -4.37 -5.31 6.79
C LYS A 137 -4.81 -6.11 5.56
N LEU A 138 -4.97 -5.43 4.43
CA LEU A 138 -5.37 -6.06 3.18
C LEU A 138 -4.17 -6.44 2.31
N ASN A 139 -2.95 -6.19 2.77
CA ASN A 139 -1.72 -6.40 2.01
C ASN A 139 -1.85 -5.90 0.56
N MET A 140 -2.37 -4.68 0.41
CA MET A 140 -2.59 -4.10 -0.94
C MET A 140 -1.28 -3.94 -1.72
N SER A 141 -0.14 -3.99 -1.04
CA SER A 141 1.18 -4.04 -1.67
C SER A 141 1.38 -5.28 -2.56
N ILE A 142 0.69 -6.40 -2.32
CA ILE A 142 0.72 -7.56 -3.22
C ILE A 142 0.03 -7.24 -4.54
N VAL A 143 -1.08 -6.52 -4.49
CA VAL A 143 -1.75 -6.05 -5.71
C VAL A 143 -0.82 -5.14 -6.52
N MET A 144 0.02 -4.33 -5.86
CA MET A 144 1.04 -3.52 -6.56
C MET A 144 2.10 -4.40 -7.23
N LEU A 145 2.57 -5.46 -6.56
CA LEU A 145 3.54 -6.41 -7.13
C LEU A 145 2.93 -7.18 -8.32
N ASP A 146 1.72 -7.72 -8.17
CA ASP A 146 1.03 -8.47 -9.23
C ASP A 146 0.74 -7.61 -10.47
N LEU A 147 0.53 -6.31 -10.30
CA LEU A 147 0.35 -5.35 -11.39
C LEU A 147 1.66 -4.81 -11.98
N GLY A 148 2.83 -5.23 -11.46
CA GLY A 148 4.14 -4.77 -11.90
C GLY A 148 4.43 -3.30 -11.59
N CYS A 149 3.96 -2.81 -10.44
CA CYS A 149 4.09 -1.41 -10.02
C CYS A 149 5.35 -1.15 -9.17
N ASP A 150 6.50 -1.67 -9.59
CA ASP A 150 7.74 -1.64 -8.78
C ASP A 150 8.15 -0.21 -8.40
N ALA A 151 8.06 0.72 -9.33
CA ALA A 151 8.35 2.14 -9.09
C ALA A 151 7.46 2.74 -8.00
N LEU A 152 6.19 2.33 -7.96
CA LEU A 152 5.22 2.80 -6.96
C LEU A 152 5.48 2.19 -5.58
N VAL A 153 5.90 0.92 -5.53
CA VAL A 153 6.34 0.26 -4.29
C VAL A 153 7.58 0.96 -3.71
N ILE A 154 8.55 1.29 -4.57
CA ILE A 154 9.74 2.06 -4.18
C ILE A 154 9.35 3.44 -3.64
N GLU A 155 8.43 4.14 -4.32
CA GLU A 155 7.92 5.44 -3.88
C GLU A 155 7.24 5.33 -2.50
N MET A 156 6.42 4.30 -2.29
CA MET A 156 5.79 4.04 -1.00
C MET A 156 6.81 3.85 0.13
N PHE A 157 7.88 3.08 -0.11
CA PHE A 157 8.97 2.89 0.86
C PHE A 157 9.65 4.23 1.20
N GLN A 158 9.88 5.07 0.18
CA GLN A 158 10.46 6.39 0.37
C GLN A 158 9.55 7.28 1.24
N HIS A 159 8.24 7.29 0.98
CA HIS A 159 7.28 8.05 1.78
C HIS A 159 7.26 7.57 3.24
N PHE A 160 7.24 6.27 3.50
CA PHE A 160 7.27 5.72 4.86
C PHE A 160 8.53 6.15 5.63
N LEU A 161 9.70 5.90 5.06
CA LEU A 161 10.98 6.23 5.70
C LEU A 161 11.17 7.74 5.89
N LYS A 162 10.74 8.57 4.93
CA LYS A 162 10.81 10.03 4.98
C LYS A 162 9.83 10.63 5.97
N SER A 163 8.64 10.05 6.10
CA SER A 163 7.55 10.62 6.90
C SER A 163 7.61 10.25 8.38
N LEU A 164 8.18 9.09 8.73
CA LEU A 164 8.14 8.57 10.11
C LEU A 164 8.90 9.45 11.12
N ARG A 165 8.29 9.71 12.28
CA ARG A 165 8.82 10.55 13.37
C ARG A 165 8.56 9.92 14.74
N ASP A 166 9.35 10.31 15.74
CA ASP A 166 9.26 9.74 17.10
C ASP A 166 7.92 10.01 17.81
N HIS A 167 7.18 11.04 17.38
CA HIS A 167 5.86 11.36 17.92
C HIS A 167 4.72 10.50 17.34
N HIS A 168 4.99 9.70 16.30
CA HIS A 168 3.98 8.81 15.73
C HIS A 168 3.67 7.65 16.69
N PRO A 169 2.39 7.29 16.87
CA PRO A 169 2.02 6.08 17.59
C PRO A 169 2.71 4.83 17.04
N MET A 170 3.11 3.91 17.92
CA MET A 170 3.82 2.68 17.56
C MET A 170 3.11 1.86 16.47
N LYS A 171 1.77 1.88 16.42
CA LYS A 171 1.01 1.19 15.36
C LYS A 171 1.39 1.63 13.95
N ILE A 172 1.75 2.90 13.75
CA ILE A 172 2.16 3.43 12.43
C ILE A 172 3.49 2.79 12.01
N PHE A 173 4.44 2.69 12.94
CA PHE A 173 5.69 1.97 12.74
C PHE A 173 5.41 0.53 12.31
N LEU A 174 4.53 -0.19 13.04
CA LEU A 174 4.20 -1.58 12.75
C LEU A 174 3.50 -1.76 11.40
N TYR A 175 2.60 -0.85 10.99
CA TYR A 175 1.97 -0.93 9.67
C TYR A 175 2.99 -0.75 8.54
N MET A 176 3.88 0.24 8.64
CA MET A 176 4.94 0.46 7.66
C MET A 176 5.91 -0.73 7.62
N GLU A 177 6.33 -1.24 8.77
CA GLU A 177 7.20 -2.41 8.90
C GLU A 177 6.57 -3.64 8.25
N ASN A 178 5.31 -3.93 8.55
CA ASN A 178 4.59 -5.07 8.00
C ASN A 178 4.48 -4.97 6.48
N ILE A 179 4.09 -3.82 5.94
CA ILE A 179 3.98 -3.62 4.48
C ILE A 179 5.34 -3.83 3.81
N MET A 180 6.39 -3.19 4.32
CA MET A 180 7.72 -3.27 3.72
C MET A 180 8.32 -4.69 3.80
N THR A 181 8.14 -5.36 4.94
CA THR A 181 8.57 -6.75 5.13
C THR A 181 7.84 -7.67 4.16
N PHE A 182 6.52 -7.55 4.09
CA PHE A 182 5.68 -8.42 3.27
C PHE A 182 5.98 -8.28 1.76
N VAL A 183 6.22 -7.04 1.30
CA VAL A 183 6.68 -6.80 -0.07
C VAL A 183 7.96 -7.57 -0.37
N LEU A 184 8.97 -7.48 0.50
CA LEU A 184 10.24 -8.15 0.25
C LEU A 184 10.09 -9.67 0.26
N GLU A 185 9.33 -10.24 1.19
CA GLU A 185 9.12 -11.69 1.28
C GLU A 185 8.43 -12.25 0.02
N GLU A 186 7.38 -11.58 -0.43
CA GLU A 186 6.49 -12.05 -1.50
C GLU A 186 6.97 -11.67 -2.91
N SER A 187 7.93 -10.74 -3.07
CA SER A 187 8.48 -10.40 -4.39
C SER A 187 9.28 -11.56 -4.97
N ASP A 188 9.03 -11.99 -6.22
CA ASP A 188 9.79 -13.09 -6.84
C ASP A 188 11.30 -12.77 -6.92
N ASP A 189 11.62 -11.54 -7.33
CA ASP A 189 12.97 -10.98 -7.39
C ASP A 189 13.02 -9.65 -6.60
N VAL A 190 14.19 -9.30 -6.06
CA VAL A 190 14.38 -8.08 -5.25
C VAL A 190 15.43 -7.22 -5.94
N PRO A 191 15.03 -6.33 -6.88
CA PRO A 191 15.98 -5.50 -7.60
C PRO A 191 16.69 -4.52 -6.65
N PRO A 192 17.95 -4.15 -6.92
CA PRO A 192 18.70 -3.18 -6.10
C PRO A 192 17.95 -1.86 -5.86
N GLU A 193 17.14 -1.43 -6.81
CA GLU A 193 16.31 -0.24 -6.74
C GLU A 193 15.28 -0.32 -5.61
N LEU A 194 14.71 -1.51 -5.36
CA LEU A 194 13.77 -1.75 -4.25
C LEU A 194 14.46 -1.66 -2.88
N LEU A 195 15.72 -2.08 -2.79
CA LEU A 195 16.52 -1.97 -1.57
C LEU A 195 17.14 -0.59 -1.37
N SER A 196 17.22 0.24 -2.41
CA SER A 196 17.88 1.54 -2.37
C SER A 196 17.32 2.48 -1.28
N PRO A 197 15.99 2.66 -1.10
CA PRO A 197 15.45 3.45 -0.01
C PRO A 197 15.83 2.91 1.38
N ILE A 198 15.80 1.59 1.57
CA ILE A 198 16.16 0.94 2.84
C ILE A 198 17.65 1.16 3.13
N LEU A 199 18.51 0.90 2.15
CA LEU A 199 19.95 1.11 2.23
C LEU A 199 20.30 2.56 2.57
N HIS A 200 19.60 3.54 1.99
CA HIS A 200 19.80 4.96 2.32
C HIS A 200 19.64 5.23 3.82
N TYR A 201 18.61 4.67 4.45
CA TYR A 201 18.29 4.93 5.87
C TYR A 201 19.14 4.14 6.87
N VAL A 202 19.74 3.02 6.45
CA VAL A 202 20.67 2.24 7.28
C VAL A 202 22.15 2.62 7.08
N LYS A 203 22.47 3.61 6.25
CA LYS A 203 23.79 4.25 6.24
C LYS A 203 24.07 4.88 7.61
N LYS A 204 25.33 4.81 8.06
CA LYS A 204 25.86 5.48 9.26
C LYS A 204 25.99 6.99 9.05
N ASP A 205 24.91 7.63 8.63
CA ASP A 205 24.79 9.09 8.52
C ASP A 205 23.96 9.64 9.68
N ASN A 206 24.48 10.61 10.42
CA ASN A 206 23.77 11.21 11.55
C ASN A 206 22.58 12.09 11.14
N LYS A 207 22.37 12.33 9.84
CA LYS A 207 21.26 13.15 9.32
C LYS A 207 19.92 12.40 9.24
N VAL A 208 19.94 11.07 9.30
CA VAL A 208 18.72 10.25 9.20
C VAL A 208 18.01 10.16 10.56
N PRO A 209 16.68 10.34 10.64
CA PRO A 209 15.93 10.14 11.89
C PRO A 209 16.11 8.71 12.44
N GLN A 210 16.34 8.60 13.75
CA GLN A 210 16.62 7.30 14.39
C GLN A 210 15.47 6.31 14.23
N VAL A 211 14.21 6.77 14.35
CA VAL A 211 13.03 5.91 14.14
C VAL A 211 12.94 5.35 12.72
N SER A 212 13.27 6.16 11.70
CA SER A 212 13.27 5.71 10.30
C SER A 212 14.41 4.73 10.02
N ARG A 213 15.59 4.96 10.61
CA ARG A 213 16.68 3.96 10.57
C ARG A 213 16.24 2.65 11.21
N ARG A 214 15.60 2.71 12.39
CA ARG A 214 15.11 1.52 13.08
C ARG A 214 14.09 0.76 12.23
N LEU A 215 13.17 1.46 11.56
CA LEU A 215 12.23 0.84 10.63
C LEU A 215 12.98 0.08 9.52
N ALA A 216 13.92 0.74 8.84
CA ALA A 216 14.71 0.11 7.78
C ALA A 216 15.52 -1.09 8.28
N GLU A 217 16.12 -1.01 9.47
CA GLU A 217 16.83 -2.13 10.10
C GLU A 217 15.91 -3.30 10.44
N GLN A 218 14.71 -3.05 10.99
CA GLN A 218 13.75 -4.11 11.30
C GLN A 218 13.27 -4.84 10.05
N VAL A 219 12.97 -4.12 8.97
CA VAL A 219 12.58 -4.73 7.68
C VAL A 219 13.68 -5.68 7.18
N LEU A 220 14.96 -5.28 7.27
CA LEU A 220 16.07 -6.17 6.89
C LEU A 220 16.18 -7.40 7.80
N ILE A 221 16.01 -7.22 9.12
CA ILE A 221 16.06 -8.29 10.12
C ILE A 221 14.94 -9.31 9.90
N ASN A 222 13.76 -8.86 9.46
CA ASN A 222 12.60 -9.72 9.25
C ASN A 222 12.71 -10.54 7.96
N CYS A 223 13.50 -10.11 6.96
CA CYS A 223 13.62 -10.78 5.66
C CYS A 223 14.98 -11.48 5.39
N PRO A 224 15.63 -12.16 6.35
CA PRO A 224 17.03 -12.55 6.21
C PRO A 224 17.26 -13.61 5.11
N ARG A 225 16.31 -14.55 4.95
CA ARG A 225 16.40 -15.61 3.95
C ARG A 225 16.24 -15.08 2.53
N LYS A 226 15.35 -14.11 2.34
CA LYS A 226 15.10 -13.52 1.04
C LYS A 226 16.29 -12.66 0.61
N LEU A 227 16.82 -11.88 1.54
CA LEU A 227 17.81 -10.84 1.25
C LEU A 227 19.27 -11.31 1.18
N ASP A 228 19.54 -12.59 1.48
CA ASP A 228 20.90 -13.14 1.60
C ASP A 228 21.79 -12.82 0.37
N THR A 229 21.27 -13.08 -0.84
CA THR A 229 21.91 -12.74 -2.11
C THR A 229 21.70 -11.29 -2.52
N TYR A 230 20.46 -10.79 -2.45
CA TYR A 230 20.08 -9.49 -3.02
C TYR A 230 20.72 -8.31 -2.30
N LEU A 231 20.91 -8.39 -0.97
CA LEU A 231 21.49 -7.30 -0.20
C LEU A 231 22.97 -7.09 -0.56
N THR A 232 23.71 -8.18 -0.79
CA THR A 232 25.12 -8.11 -1.20
C THR A 232 25.26 -7.44 -2.56
N GLU A 233 24.40 -7.78 -3.52
CA GLU A 233 24.37 -7.14 -4.84
C GLU A 233 23.97 -5.67 -4.74
N ALA A 234 22.92 -5.34 -4.00
CA ALA A 234 22.47 -3.96 -3.83
C ALA A 234 23.54 -3.07 -3.18
N VAL A 235 24.29 -3.58 -2.20
CA VAL A 235 25.43 -2.87 -1.61
C VAL A 235 26.51 -2.62 -2.67
N LYS A 236 26.87 -3.62 -3.48
CA LYS A 236 27.85 -3.45 -4.57
C LYS A 236 27.40 -2.41 -5.59
N SER A 237 26.15 -2.48 -6.03
CA SER A 237 25.55 -1.55 -6.99
C SER A 237 25.47 -0.12 -6.47
N SER A 238 25.37 0.07 -5.15
CA SER A 238 25.38 1.40 -4.53
C SER A 238 26.73 2.13 -4.59
N GLY A 239 27.84 1.41 -4.82
CA GLY A 239 29.19 1.95 -4.78
C GLY A 239 29.68 2.39 -3.38
N VAL A 240 28.91 2.12 -2.32
CA VAL A 240 29.26 2.47 -0.94
C VAL A 240 29.88 1.27 -0.23
N SER A 241 30.95 1.51 0.52
CA SER A 241 31.62 0.45 1.29
C SER A 241 30.72 -0.11 2.40
N LEU A 242 30.78 -1.42 2.62
CA LEU A 242 29.92 -2.14 3.58
C LEU A 242 30.04 -1.59 5.02
N ASP A 243 31.21 -1.10 5.42
CA ASP A 243 31.46 -0.56 6.76
C ASP A 243 30.70 0.76 7.04
N MET A 244 30.24 1.45 5.98
CA MET A 244 29.44 2.67 6.08
C MET A 244 27.97 2.40 6.36
N TYR A 245 27.54 1.15 6.37
CA TYR A 245 26.19 0.73 6.74
C TYR A 245 26.12 0.26 8.19
N SER A 246 24.90 0.17 8.74
CA SER A 246 24.67 -0.37 10.07
C SER A 246 25.14 -1.82 10.18
N ASN A 247 25.39 -2.27 11.42
CA ASN A 247 25.90 -3.62 11.66
C ASN A 247 24.91 -4.71 11.20
N VAL A 248 23.62 -4.37 11.02
CA VAL A 248 22.58 -5.26 10.49
C VAL A 248 22.94 -5.70 9.06
N VAL A 249 23.27 -4.74 8.19
CA VAL A 249 23.64 -5.02 6.79
C VAL A 249 24.84 -5.95 6.73
N ALA A 250 25.90 -5.63 7.49
CA ALA A 250 27.10 -6.45 7.54
C ALA A 250 26.83 -7.86 8.09
N SER A 251 25.88 -8.03 9.01
CA SER A 251 25.54 -9.33 9.58
C SER A 251 24.81 -10.22 8.57
N ILE A 252 23.88 -9.65 7.79
CA ILE A 252 23.14 -10.38 6.76
C ILE A 252 24.08 -10.79 5.62
N CYS A 253 24.90 -9.87 5.10
CA CYS A 253 25.83 -10.21 4.00
C CYS A 253 26.87 -11.28 4.39
N ARG A 254 27.25 -11.41 5.67
CA ARG A 254 28.19 -12.44 6.14
C ARG A 254 27.56 -13.82 6.26
N ILE A 255 26.25 -13.92 6.48
CA ILE A 255 25.55 -15.22 6.50
C ILE A 255 25.67 -15.86 5.11
N HIS A 256 25.52 -15.05 4.06
CA HIS A 256 25.63 -15.47 2.67
C HIS A 256 26.97 -16.15 2.33
N GLU A 257 28.09 -15.59 2.81
CA GLU A 257 29.43 -16.11 2.54
C GLU A 257 29.67 -17.52 3.10
N VAL A 258 28.90 -17.95 4.11
CA VAL A 258 29.03 -19.28 4.75
C VAL A 258 28.22 -20.36 4.02
N VAL A 259 27.18 -19.99 3.27
CA VAL A 259 26.22 -20.92 2.65
C VAL A 259 26.64 -21.39 1.25
N GLN A 260 27.59 -20.72 0.59
CA GLN A 260 28.03 -21.01 -0.79
C GLN A 260 29.00 -22.22 -0.98
N LEU A 261 28.78 -23.36 -0.31
CA LEU A 261 29.43 -24.62 -0.74
C LEU A 261 28.61 -25.25 -1.89
N PRO A 262 29.22 -25.60 -3.04
CA PRO A 262 28.48 -25.84 -4.27
C PRO A 262 27.83 -27.23 -4.29
N VAL A 263 26.51 -27.27 -4.50
CA VAL A 263 25.77 -28.44 -4.99
C VAL A 263 25.34 -28.15 -6.42
N ALA A 264 25.66 -29.05 -7.34
CA ALA A 264 25.41 -28.92 -8.77
C ALA A 264 23.90 -28.95 -9.09
N GLU A 265 23.43 -27.99 -9.88
CA GLU A 265 22.07 -27.97 -10.44
C GLU A 265 22.02 -28.60 -11.83
N ASP A 266 20.98 -29.42 -12.04
CA ASP A 266 20.57 -30.02 -13.30
C ASP A 266 19.45 -29.20 -13.94
N ASN A 267 19.52 -29.02 -15.26
CA ASN A 267 18.69 -28.11 -16.05
C ASN A 267 17.43 -28.81 -16.59
N GLY A 268 16.26 -28.16 -16.51
CA GLY A 268 15.01 -28.77 -16.93
C GLY A 268 13.83 -27.85 -17.29
N ASN A 269 14.05 -26.96 -18.27
CA ASN A 269 13.13 -26.51 -19.33
C ASN A 269 11.79 -25.77 -19.07
N ARG A 270 11.52 -24.80 -19.97
CA ARG A 270 10.39 -23.85 -20.03
C ARG A 270 9.13 -24.42 -20.69
N GLN A 271 7.96 -23.89 -20.32
CA GLN A 271 6.79 -23.80 -21.21
C GLN A 271 6.06 -22.45 -21.12
N ASN A 272 5.46 -22.08 -22.25
CA ASN A 272 4.90 -20.77 -22.63
C ASN A 272 3.53 -20.46 -21.99
N PRO A 273 3.17 -19.18 -21.79
CA PRO A 273 1.85 -18.77 -21.32
C PRO A 273 0.94 -18.31 -22.47
N GLN A 274 -0.30 -18.79 -22.50
CA GLN A 274 -1.44 -18.08 -23.10
C GLN A 274 -2.73 -18.63 -22.48
N ASP A 275 -3.67 -17.72 -22.19
CA ASP A 275 -4.97 -17.86 -21.51
C ASP A 275 -4.96 -17.84 -19.97
N ASN A 276 -4.83 -16.67 -19.33
CA ASN A 276 -5.08 -16.59 -17.88
C ASN A 276 -5.47 -15.23 -17.26
N GLU A 277 -6.03 -14.27 -18.00
CA GLU A 277 -6.26 -12.92 -17.42
C GLU A 277 -7.43 -12.89 -16.41
N ILE A 278 -8.51 -13.65 -16.66
CA ILE A 278 -9.69 -13.68 -15.77
C ILE A 278 -9.48 -14.57 -14.54
N LYS A 279 -8.70 -15.66 -14.66
CA LYS A 279 -8.37 -16.55 -13.53
C LYS A 279 -7.33 -15.94 -12.60
N SER A 280 -6.41 -15.11 -13.11
CA SER A 280 -5.40 -14.43 -12.30
C SER A 280 -6.00 -13.38 -11.38
N ARG A 281 -6.99 -12.60 -11.82
CA ARG A 281 -7.61 -11.55 -10.99
C ARG A 281 -8.38 -12.07 -9.79
N VAL A 282 -9.10 -13.19 -9.96
CA VAL A 282 -9.72 -13.90 -8.83
C VAL A 282 -8.64 -14.35 -7.86
N LYS A 283 -7.47 -14.82 -8.34
CA LYS A 283 -6.35 -15.24 -7.48
C LYS A 283 -5.76 -14.08 -6.67
N ILE A 284 -5.47 -12.93 -7.29
CA ILE A 284 -4.88 -11.73 -6.66
C ILE A 284 -5.74 -11.28 -5.46
N TRP A 285 -7.03 -11.05 -5.69
CA TRP A 285 -7.92 -10.55 -4.65
C TRP A 285 -8.41 -11.63 -3.68
N THR A 286 -8.35 -12.90 -4.07
CA THR A 286 -8.53 -14.02 -3.13
C THR A 286 -7.37 -14.11 -2.15
N GLN A 287 -6.14 -13.82 -2.58
CA GLN A 287 -4.95 -13.79 -1.71
C GLN A 287 -5.05 -12.65 -0.67
N VAL A 288 -5.55 -11.48 -1.08
CA VAL A 288 -5.93 -10.39 -0.16
C VAL A 288 -6.91 -10.85 0.93
N LYS A 289 -7.92 -11.66 0.56
CA LYS A 289 -8.88 -12.22 1.54
C LYS A 289 -8.24 -13.18 2.54
N PHE A 290 -7.38 -14.09 2.07
CA PHE A 290 -6.74 -15.09 2.93
C PHE A 290 -5.80 -14.48 3.98
N LEU A 291 -5.20 -13.33 3.66
CA LEU A 291 -4.29 -12.63 4.59
C LEU A 291 -5.03 -11.67 5.54
N SER A 292 -6.32 -11.43 5.32
CA SER A 292 -7.16 -10.50 6.10
C SER A 292 -8.02 -11.18 7.19
N LEU A 293 -7.97 -12.52 7.29
CA LEU A 293 -8.66 -13.36 8.29
C LEU A 293 -7.69 -13.83 9.37
#